data_AF-A0A345YLX2-F1
#
_entry.id   AF-A0A345YLX2-F1
#
_cell.length_a   1.000
_cell.length_b   1.000
_cell.length_c   1.000
_cell.angle_alpha   90.00
_cell.angle_beta   90.00
_cell.angle_gamma   90.00
#
_symmetry.space_group_name_H-M   'P 1'
#
loop_
_entity.id
_entity.type
_entity.pdbx_description
1 polymer ?
#
loop_
_entity_poly.entity_id
_entity_poly.type
_entity_poly.pdbx_seq_one_letter_code
_entity_poly.pdbx_strand_id
1 'polypeptide(L)'
;MTLDRPAGGETTRETRASPEHPPAWAVLRGARFLVYVLYVYVLVTEVVLVLGFILLLFGANPDASFVQWVYRALERSMEPFRGIFSPIDLGKTGNQVEAVLDTSILFAMIVYGVVALALRAGIDWAALRLYRMGASKGGAL
;
A
#
# COMPACT_ATOMS: atom_id res chain seq x y z
N MET A 1 24.08 -45.60 63.39
CA MET A 1 24.87 -44.45 62.89
C MET A 1 24.30 -44.07 61.54
N THR A 2 23.50 -43.02 61.56
CA THR A 2 22.75 -42.39 60.47
C THR A 2 23.63 -41.44 59.67
N LEU A 3 23.64 -41.55 58.35
CA LEU A 3 23.87 -40.49 57.36
C LEU A 3 23.06 -40.93 56.13
N ASP A 4 21.81 -40.50 55.98
CA ASP A 4 21.33 -39.19 55.52
C ASP A 4 21.73 -38.83 54.07
N ARG A 5 20.70 -38.42 53.33
CA ARG A 5 20.48 -38.26 51.87
C ARG A 5 21.28 -37.06 51.31
N PRO A 6 21.63 -36.98 50.00
CA PRO A 6 20.67 -36.42 49.04
C PRO A 6 20.54 -37.16 47.71
N ALA A 7 19.29 -37.49 47.38
CA ALA A 7 18.80 -37.41 46.01
C ALA A 7 18.87 -35.94 45.57
N GLY A 8 19.28 -35.68 44.32
CA GLY A 8 19.15 -34.35 43.74
C GLY A 8 20.29 -33.97 42.83
N GLY A 9 20.21 -34.44 41.58
CA GLY A 9 21.07 -33.96 40.49
C GLY A 9 20.39 -34.00 39.13
N GLU A 10 19.06 -34.15 39.08
CA GLU A 10 18.27 -33.82 37.88
C GLU A 10 17.85 -32.35 37.96
N THR A 11 18.81 -31.45 38.22
CA THR A 11 18.57 -30.02 38.09
C THR A 11 18.70 -29.65 36.62
N THR A 12 17.58 -29.87 35.94
CA THR A 12 17.05 -28.94 34.95
C THR A 12 17.99 -28.72 33.76
N ARG A 13 17.83 -29.55 32.72
CA ARG A 13 17.91 -29.00 31.37
C ARG A 13 16.89 -27.88 31.35
N GLU A 14 17.35 -26.65 31.60
CA GLU A 14 16.65 -25.46 31.20
C GLU A 14 16.33 -25.70 29.74
N THR A 15 15.10 -26.12 29.51
CA THR A 15 14.42 -25.92 28.26
C THR A 15 14.39 -24.40 28.16
N ARG A 16 15.51 -23.81 27.67
CA ARG A 16 15.53 -22.41 27.26
C ARG A 16 14.33 -22.31 26.35
N ALA A 17 13.29 -21.64 26.83
CA ALA A 17 12.14 -21.33 26.03
C ALA A 17 12.70 -20.59 24.81
N SER A 18 12.87 -21.33 23.73
CA SER A 18 13.35 -20.78 22.48
C SER A 18 12.30 -19.75 22.12
N PRO A 19 12.65 -18.45 21.99
CA PRO A 19 11.67 -17.44 21.68
C PRO A 19 10.86 -17.94 20.48
N GLU A 20 9.54 -18.09 20.67
CA GLU A 20 8.67 -18.68 19.67
C GLU A 20 8.60 -17.72 18.48
N HIS A 21 9.56 -17.85 17.56
CA HIS A 21 9.59 -17.06 16.36
C HIS A 21 8.34 -17.43 15.55
N PRO A 22 7.51 -16.45 15.15
CA PRO A 22 6.35 -16.74 14.34
C PRO A 22 6.80 -17.50 13.10
N PRO A 23 6.06 -18.54 12.68
CA PRO A 23 6.50 -19.38 11.59
C PRO A 23 6.65 -18.50 10.34
N ALA A 24 7.72 -18.70 9.57
CA ALA A 24 8.10 -17.81 8.45
C ALA A 24 6.96 -17.56 7.44
N TRP A 25 6.05 -18.52 7.26
CA TRP A 25 4.88 -18.36 6.39
C TRP A 25 3.87 -17.32 6.91
N ALA A 26 3.75 -17.15 8.23
CA ALA A 26 2.85 -16.16 8.84
C ALA A 26 3.37 -14.74 8.63
N VAL A 27 4.69 -14.55 8.82
CA VAL A 27 5.37 -13.28 8.53
C VAL A 27 5.21 -12.88 7.07
N LEU A 28 5.43 -13.83 6.14
CA LEU A 28 5.26 -13.58 4.71
C LEU A 28 3.81 -13.27 4.33
N ARG A 29 2.83 -13.90 4.98
CA ARG A 29 1.41 -13.63 4.76
C ARG A 29 1.02 -12.23 5.25
N GLY A 30 1.53 -11.82 6.41
CA GLY A 30 1.35 -10.47 6.94
C GLY A 30 1.96 -9.40 6.03
N ALA A 31 3.21 -9.61 5.58
CA ALA A 31 3.87 -8.71 4.63
C ALA A 31 3.08 -8.59 3.32
N ARG A 32 2.60 -9.71 2.77
CA ARG A 32 1.78 -9.71 1.55
C ARG A 32 0.48 -8.91 1.73
N PHE A 33 -0.20 -9.10 2.87
CA PHE A 33 -1.41 -8.36 3.18
C PHE A 33 -1.15 -6.85 3.25
N LEU A 34 -0.07 -6.44 3.91
CA LEU A 34 0.33 -5.03 3.98
C LEU A 34 0.57 -4.43 2.59
N VAL A 35 1.34 -5.11 1.72
CA VAL A 35 1.59 -4.64 0.35
C VAL A 35 0.29 -4.54 -0.44
N TYR A 36 -0.65 -5.47 -0.25
CA TYR A 36 -1.96 -5.42 -0.89
C TYR A 36 -2.78 -4.20 -0.44
N VAL A 37 -2.79 -3.89 0.85
CA VAL A 37 -3.47 -2.68 1.37
C VAL A 37 -2.88 -1.41 0.75
N LEU A 38 -1.55 -1.32 0.67
CA LEU A 38 -0.88 -0.19 0.01
C LEU A 38 -1.21 -0.11 -1.48
N TYR A 39 -1.26 -1.26 -2.17
CA TYR A 39 -1.64 -1.32 -3.58
C TYR A 39 -3.05 -0.79 -3.82
N VAL A 40 -4.02 -1.24 -3.01
CA VAL A 40 -5.40 -0.74 -3.09
C VAL A 40 -5.46 0.76 -2.78
N TYR A 41 -4.74 1.23 -1.78
CA TYR A 41 -4.67 2.66 -1.46
C TYR A 41 -4.17 3.48 -2.66
N VAL A 42 -3.07 3.06 -3.29
CA VAL A 42 -2.52 3.74 -4.48
C VAL A 42 -3.51 3.72 -5.65
N LEU A 43 -4.21 2.61 -5.89
CA LEU A 43 -5.24 2.56 -6.93
C LEU A 43 -6.41 3.53 -6.66
N VAL A 44 -6.85 3.64 -5.40
CA VAL A 44 -7.89 4.61 -5.03
C VAL A 44 -7.40 6.04 -5.26
N THR A 45 -6.16 6.34 -4.89
CA THR A 45 -5.49 7.62 -5.19
C THR A 45 -5.49 7.90 -6.70
N GLU A 46 -5.12 6.92 -7.52
CA GLU A 46 -5.11 7.06 -8.98
C GLU A 46 -6.49 7.41 -9.54
N VAL A 47 -7.55 6.74 -9.07
CA VAL A 47 -8.93 7.05 -9.45
C VAL A 47 -9.31 8.48 -9.07
N VAL A 48 -8.92 8.94 -7.88
CA VAL A 48 -9.15 10.32 -7.44
C VAL A 48 -8.42 11.32 -8.34
N LEU A 49 -7.17 11.04 -8.73
CA LEU A 49 -6.41 11.90 -9.64
C LEU A 49 -7.09 12.00 -11.00
N VAL A 50 -7.50 10.87 -11.58
CA VAL A 50 -8.19 10.84 -12.89
C VAL A 50 -9.51 11.62 -12.82
N LEU A 51 -10.33 11.38 -11.81
CA LEU A 51 -11.58 12.12 -11.62
C LEU A 51 -11.31 13.61 -11.44
N GLY A 52 -10.40 13.97 -10.54
CA GLY A 52 -10.06 15.36 -10.26
C GLY A 52 -9.54 16.10 -11.48
N PHE A 53 -8.65 15.47 -12.25
CA PHE A 53 -8.13 16.00 -13.50
C PHE A 53 -9.24 16.26 -14.53
N ILE A 54 -10.12 15.28 -14.75
CA ILE A 54 -11.24 15.43 -15.69
C ILE A 54 -12.17 16.56 -15.23
N LEU A 55 -12.51 16.61 -13.95
CA LEU A 55 -13.39 17.65 -13.41
C LEU A 55 -12.78 19.05 -13.56
N LEU A 56 -11.48 19.21 -13.30
CA LEU A 56 -10.77 20.48 -13.51
C LEU A 56 -10.70 20.85 -15.00
N LEU A 57 -10.38 19.88 -15.86
CA LEU A 57 -10.24 20.08 -17.30
C LEU A 57 -11.53 20.59 -17.96
N PHE A 58 -12.69 20.18 -17.44
CA PHE A 58 -14.00 20.58 -17.95
C PHE A 58 -14.67 21.69 -17.13
N GLY A 59 -13.98 22.29 -16.16
CA GLY A 59 -14.55 23.33 -15.30
C GLY A 59 -15.81 22.85 -14.58
N ALA A 60 -15.71 21.75 -13.83
CA ALA A 60 -16.83 21.21 -13.07
C ALA A 60 -17.27 22.15 -11.95
N ASN A 61 -18.58 22.20 -11.67
CA ASN A 61 -19.15 23.09 -10.67
C ASN A 61 -18.65 22.76 -9.24
N PRO A 62 -17.91 23.66 -8.57
CA PRO A 62 -17.38 23.42 -7.22
C PRO A 62 -18.46 23.43 -6.13
N ASP A 63 -19.68 23.87 -6.42
CA ASP A 63 -20.80 23.82 -5.47
C ASP A 63 -21.46 22.44 -5.41
N ALA A 64 -21.17 21.56 -6.37
CA ALA A 64 -21.67 20.20 -6.36
C ALA A 64 -20.94 19.37 -5.29
N SER A 65 -21.69 18.74 -4.39
CA SER A 65 -21.16 17.96 -3.26
C SER A 65 -20.18 16.86 -3.68
N PHE A 66 -20.45 16.19 -4.81
CA PHE A 66 -19.55 15.20 -5.40
C PHE A 66 -18.21 15.82 -5.84
N VAL A 67 -18.24 16.95 -6.55
CA VAL A 67 -17.03 17.65 -7.02
C VAL A 67 -16.18 18.09 -5.83
N GLN A 68 -16.79 18.65 -4.78
CA GLN A 68 -16.08 19.01 -3.56
C GLN A 68 -15.40 17.82 -2.89
N TRP A 69 -16.08 16.67 -2.85
CA TRP A 69 -15.49 15.45 -2.29
C TRP A 69 -14.27 15.00 -3.10
N VAL A 70 -14.35 15.01 -4.43
CA VAL A 70 -13.21 14.70 -5.31
C VAL A 70 -12.08 15.71 -5.11
N TYR A 71 -12.36 17.01 -5.12
CA TYR A 71 -11.32 18.05 -4.97
C TYR A 71 -10.61 17.98 -3.62
N ARG A 72 -11.31 17.69 -2.52
CA ARG A 72 -10.66 17.44 -1.23
C ARG A 72 -9.78 16.18 -1.22
N ALA A 73 -10.18 15.13 -1.94
CA ALA A 73 -9.38 13.92 -2.05
C ALA A 73 -8.17 14.14 -2.97
N LEU A 74 -8.34 14.89 -4.06
CA LEU A 74 -7.29 15.32 -4.98
C LEU A 74 -6.25 16.15 -4.25
N GLU A 75 -6.67 17.14 -3.46
CA GLU A 75 -5.75 18.01 -2.71
C GLU A 75 -4.82 17.23 -1.78
N ARG A 76 -5.36 16.22 -1.07
CA ARG A 76 -4.59 15.30 -0.23
C ARG A 76 -3.63 14.44 -1.05
N SER A 77 -4.09 13.93 -2.18
CA SER A 77 -3.29 13.08 -3.09
C SER A 77 -2.13 13.84 -3.73
N MET A 78 -2.33 15.14 -3.98
CA MET A 78 -1.39 16.05 -4.63
C MET A 78 -0.39 16.70 -3.66
N GLU A 79 -0.49 16.50 -2.35
CA GLU A 79 0.42 17.10 -1.36
C GLU A 79 1.92 16.99 -1.74
N PRO A 80 2.47 15.83 -2.15
CA PRO A 80 3.87 15.72 -2.54
C PRO A 80 4.22 16.28 -3.94
N PHE A 81 3.21 16.51 -4.80
CA PHE A 81 3.40 16.94 -6.20
C PHE A 81 2.91 18.37 -6.47
N ARG A 82 2.42 19.05 -5.44
CA ARG A 82 1.77 20.35 -5.56
C ARG A 82 2.75 21.39 -6.10
N GLY A 83 2.36 22.05 -7.19
CA GLY A 83 3.13 23.16 -7.75
C GLY A 83 4.47 22.76 -8.38
N ILE A 84 4.69 21.48 -8.70
CA ILE A 84 5.86 21.06 -9.50
C ILE A 84 5.82 21.72 -10.88
N PHE A 85 4.63 21.81 -11.47
CA PHE A 85 4.38 22.51 -12.72
C PHE A 85 3.27 23.55 -12.55
N SER A 86 3.32 24.60 -13.35
CA SER A 86 2.27 25.62 -13.39
C SER A 86 1.04 25.09 -14.12
N PRO A 87 -0.17 25.22 -13.56
CA PRO A 87 -1.41 24.91 -14.26
C PRO A 87 -1.62 25.82 -15.48
N ILE A 88 -2.27 25.29 -16.50
CA ILE A 88 -2.65 26.05 -17.71
C ILE A 88 -4.16 26.33 -17.63
N ASP A 89 -4.52 27.61 -17.56
CA ASP A 89 -5.91 28.07 -17.66
C ASP A 89 -6.40 27.97 -19.12
N LEU A 90 -7.53 27.31 -19.31
CA LEU A 90 -8.19 27.11 -20.62
C LEU A 90 -9.39 28.03 -20.82
N GLY A 91 -9.65 28.93 -19.87
CA GLY A 91 -10.77 29.85 -19.85
C GLY A 91 -12.03 29.25 -19.21
N LYS A 92 -13.16 29.96 -19.35
CA LYS A 92 -14.43 29.57 -18.74
C LYS A 92 -15.21 28.60 -19.62
N THR A 93 -15.83 27.61 -18.98
CA THR A 93 -16.72 26.64 -19.66
C THR A 93 -18.17 27.13 -19.67
N GLY A 94 -19.08 26.32 -20.22
CA GLY A 94 -20.51 26.63 -20.27
C GLY A 94 -21.15 26.91 -18.89
N ASN A 95 -20.54 26.41 -17.81
CA ASN A 95 -20.96 26.67 -16.44
C ASN A 95 -20.34 27.95 -15.84
N GLN A 96 -19.62 28.74 -16.63
CA GLN A 96 -18.84 29.92 -16.21
C GLN A 96 -17.72 29.63 -15.20
N VAL A 97 -17.38 28.36 -15.03
CA VAL A 97 -16.28 27.87 -14.19
C VAL A 97 -15.02 27.75 -15.03
N GLU A 98 -13.89 28.09 -14.45
CA GLU A 98 -12.57 27.99 -15.08
C GLU A 98 -12.20 26.52 -15.34
N ALA A 99 -11.83 26.22 -16.58
CA ALA A 99 -11.24 24.94 -16.96
C ALA A 99 -9.72 25.03 -16.82
N VAL A 100 -9.14 24.08 -16.09
CA VAL A 100 -7.71 24.08 -15.78
C VAL A 100 -7.08 22.76 -16.21
N LEU A 101 -6.03 22.84 -17.02
CA LEU A 101 -5.14 21.73 -17.30
C LEU A 101 -3.95 21.78 -16.34
N ASP A 102 -4.06 21.06 -15.22
CA ASP A 102 -2.96 20.92 -14.27
C ASP A 102 -2.05 19.74 -14.65
N THR A 103 -0.89 20.06 -15.22
CA THR A 103 0.12 19.10 -15.64
C THR A 103 0.80 18.39 -14.47
N SER A 104 0.77 18.96 -13.25
CA SER A 104 1.26 18.29 -12.04
C SER A 104 0.40 17.08 -11.71
N ILE A 105 -0.91 17.12 -11.98
CA ILE A 105 -1.80 15.96 -11.76
C ILE A 105 -1.46 14.84 -12.74
N LEU A 106 -1.18 15.17 -14.00
CA LEU A 106 -0.74 14.18 -15.00
C LEU A 106 0.58 13.52 -14.59
N PHE A 107 1.53 14.30 -14.07
CA PHE A 107 2.77 13.77 -13.53
C PHE A 107 2.52 12.85 -12.33
N ALA A 108 1.63 13.24 -11.41
CA ALA A 108 1.26 12.42 -10.27
C ALA A 108 0.66 11.07 -10.70
N MET A 109 -0.23 11.05 -11.70
CA MET A 109 -0.78 9.80 -12.26
C MET A 109 0.32 8.86 -12.76
N ILE A 110 1.33 9.39 -13.47
CA ILE A 110 2.46 8.58 -13.94
C ILE A 110 3.22 7.99 -12.75
N VAL A 111 3.53 8.80 -11.73
CA VAL A 111 4.28 8.35 -10.55
C VAL A 111 3.51 7.30 -9.77
N TYR A 112 2.24 7.56 -9.42
CA TYR A 112 1.41 6.60 -8.70
C TYR A 112 1.13 5.35 -9.54
N GLY A 113 0.98 5.45 -10.86
CA GLY A 113 0.92 4.32 -11.77
C GLY A 113 2.17 3.44 -11.70
N VAL A 114 3.36 4.03 -11.71
CA VAL A 114 4.63 3.29 -11.52
C VAL A 114 4.69 2.62 -10.14
N VAL A 115 4.27 3.31 -9.09
CA VAL A 115 4.20 2.74 -7.73
C VAL A 115 3.23 1.55 -7.68
N ALA A 116 2.07 1.66 -8.32
CA ALA A 116 1.09 0.58 -8.40
C ALA A 116 1.67 -0.65 -9.11
N LEU A 117 2.37 -0.46 -10.23
CA LEU A 117 3.06 -1.54 -10.94
C LEU A 117 4.14 -2.19 -10.08
N ALA A 118 4.93 -1.41 -9.35
CA ALA A 118 5.96 -1.92 -8.45
C ALA A 118 5.36 -2.75 -7.29
N LEU A 119 4.29 -2.26 -6.67
CA LEU A 119 3.58 -2.99 -5.61
C LEU A 119 2.98 -4.30 -6.15
N ARG A 120 2.36 -4.26 -7.34
CA ARG A 120 1.83 -5.46 -8.00
C ARG A 120 2.92 -6.50 -8.27
N ALA A 121 4.04 -6.08 -8.85
CA ALA A 121 5.19 -6.95 -9.08
C ALA A 121 5.72 -7.55 -7.76
N GLY A 122 5.75 -6.77 -6.68
CA GLY A 122 6.13 -7.24 -5.34
C GLY A 122 5.18 -8.31 -4.79
N ILE A 123 3.87 -8.16 -5.00
CA ILE A 123 2.85 -9.16 -4.60
C ILE A 123 3.06 -10.47 -5.38
N ASP A 124 3.24 -10.37 -6.69
CA ASP A 124 3.41 -11.53 -7.57
C ASP A 124 4.73 -12.27 -7.25
N TRP A 125 5.82 -11.54 -7.01
CA TRP A 125 7.09 -12.10 -6.55
C TRP A 125 6.97 -12.82 -5.20
N ALA A 126 6.24 -12.25 -4.23
CA ALA A 126 6.01 -12.87 -2.93
C ALA A 126 5.22 -14.19 -3.06
N ALA A 127 4.26 -14.25 -3.99
CA ALA A 127 3.50 -15.47 -4.27
C ALA A 127 4.40 -16.58 -4.86
N LEU A 128 5.28 -16.23 -5.81
CA LEU A 128 6.24 -17.17 -6.40
C LEU A 128 7.23 -17.69 -5.36
N ARG A 129 7.67 -16.85 -4.42
CA ARG A 129 8.57 -17.26 -3.33
C ARG A 129 7.94 -18.29 -2.40
N LEU A 130 6.66 -18.15 -2.10
CA LEU A 130 5.91 -19.10 -1.25
C LEU A 130 5.72 -20.46 -1.93
N TYR A 131 5.44 -20.49 -3.24
CA TYR A 131 5.27 -21.74 -3.99
C TYR A 131 6.53 -22.61 -3.98
N ARG A 132 7.72 -22.00 -4.14
CA ARG A 132 9.01 -22.71 -4.11
C ARG A 132 9.31 -23.40 -2.78
N MET A 133 8.75 -22.92 -1.66
CA MET A 133 8.97 -23.52 -0.34
C MET A 133 7.94 -24.61 -0.01
N GLY A 134 6.72 -24.53 -0.58
CA GLY A 134 5.68 -25.54 -0.42
C GLY A 134 6.02 -26.86 -1.13
N ALA A 135 6.64 -26.79 -2.31
CA ALA A 135 7.02 -27.97 -3.10
C ALA A 135 8.07 -28.88 -2.41
N SER A 136 8.84 -28.37 -1.44
CA SER A 136 9.84 -29.16 -0.69
C SER A 136 9.24 -30.04 0.40
N LYS A 137 7.97 -29.85 0.80
CA LYS A 137 7.34 -30.63 1.89
C LYS A 137 6.37 -31.72 1.39
N GLY A 138 6.12 -31.80 0.09
CA GLY A 138 5.19 -32.77 -0.51
C GLY A 138 5.83 -34.06 -1.05
N GLY A 139 7.14 -34.25 -0.88
CA GLY A 139 7.90 -35.40 -1.43
C GLY A 139 8.22 -36.51 -0.44
N ALA A 140 7.55 -36.55 0.71
CA ALA A 140 7.73 -37.60 1.73
C ALA A 140 6.37 -38.20 2.11
N LEU A 141 5.74 -38.87 1.15
CA LEU A 141 4.72 -39.89 1.36
C LEU A 141 5.08 -41.09 0.47
#